data_AF-A0A7X8WKU4-F1
#
_entry.id   AF-A0A7X8WKU4-F1
#
_cell.length_a   1.000
_cell.length_b   1.000
_cell.length_c   1.000
_cell.angle_alpha   90.00
_cell.angle_beta   90.00
_cell.angle_gamma   90.00
#
_symmetry.space_group_name_H-M   'P 1'
#
loop_
_entity.id
_entity.type
_entity.pdbx_description
1 polymer ?
#
loop_
_entity_poly.entity_id
_entity_poly.type
_entity_poly.pdbx_seq_one_letter_code
_entity_poly.pdbx_strand_id
1 'polypeptide(L)'
;MNKYNEHIAAVFEELKDFQTATVELAYNQLQKKNRYLVADEVGMGKTKIAKGVIAKSLQKSLSQGKPYRVFYICSNQALANQNLKDLNIFKDDKFVDNDYNRLIYLAINRDNNEKFSLSSLTPSTSFKITTGPGHQQERMLIYTVLSTLSNGAINLQGLKWLLIGDVQSWTKWQIRVSNYHNDNKNNIVDYIPSVYVEKLKQQQIDKRLTPCATEIEKYGGKPTNLYDLVVDYSDVLSLENNLEHVNHEFPNRYRLLIYLRKILINVSLENLKADLFILDEFQRFKELVQVGKNKKNEAAMIAEEIFNIEGAKTLLLSATPFKMYTTQIDELNDENHYSELTELVSFLYNNNDKVDIFKHLR
;
A
#
# COMPACT_ATOMS: atom_id res chain seq x y z
N MET A 1 -15.32 12.75 24.07
CA MET A 1 -16.51 12.37 23.28
C MET A 1 -17.25 13.57 22.71
N ASN A 2 -17.46 14.66 23.48
CA ASN A 2 -18.20 15.84 23.00
C ASN A 2 -17.63 16.45 21.70
N LYS A 3 -16.32 16.72 21.65
CA LYS A 3 -15.66 17.27 20.45
C LYS A 3 -15.83 16.38 19.20
N TYR A 4 -15.78 15.05 19.35
CA TYR A 4 -15.96 14.14 18.20
C TYR A 4 -17.39 14.20 17.65
N ASN A 5 -18.39 14.24 18.53
CA ASN A 5 -19.79 14.28 18.13
C ASN A 5 -20.17 15.61 17.44
N GLU A 6 -19.60 16.74 17.88
CA GLU A 6 -19.78 18.05 17.25
C GLU A 6 -19.29 18.06 15.79
N HIS A 7 -18.07 17.56 15.55
CA HIS A 7 -17.53 17.46 14.19
C HIS A 7 -18.35 16.50 13.32
N ILE A 8 -18.80 15.37 13.87
CA ILE A 8 -19.65 14.41 13.15
C ILE A 8 -20.98 15.07 12.76
N ALA A 9 -21.64 15.79 13.67
CA ALA A 9 -22.90 16.49 13.41
C ALA A 9 -22.73 17.55 12.30
N ALA A 10 -21.66 18.35 12.36
CA ALA A 10 -21.35 19.35 11.35
C ALA A 10 -21.18 18.75 9.94
N VAL A 11 -20.65 17.52 9.82
CA VAL A 11 -20.59 16.83 8.52
C VAL A 11 -21.97 16.61 7.95
N PHE A 12 -22.93 16.15 8.76
CA PHE A 12 -24.30 15.87 8.28
C PHE A 12 -25.08 17.15 7.95
N GLU A 13 -24.80 18.27 8.63
CA GLU A 13 -25.38 19.58 8.29
C GLU A 13 -24.90 20.11 6.94
N GLU A 14 -23.69 19.75 6.50
CA GLU A 14 -23.12 20.13 5.19
C GLU A 14 -23.69 19.33 4.01
N LEU A 15 -24.38 18.21 4.27
CA LEU A 15 -24.88 17.29 3.24
C LEU A 15 -26.26 17.70 2.73
N LYS A 16 -26.47 17.56 1.42
CA LYS A 16 -27.80 17.66 0.81
C LYS A 16 -28.64 16.42 1.14
N ASP A 17 -29.95 16.54 1.03
CA ASP A 17 -30.93 15.46 1.24
C ASP A 17 -30.57 14.16 0.51
N PHE A 18 -30.28 14.23 -0.79
CA PHE A 18 -29.90 13.04 -1.57
C PHE A 18 -28.55 12.47 -1.14
N GLN A 19 -27.60 13.33 -0.72
CA GLN A 19 -26.28 12.88 -0.26
C GLN A 19 -26.42 12.14 1.08
N THR A 20 -27.25 12.67 1.99
CA THR A 20 -27.58 12.02 3.26
C THR A 20 -28.26 10.66 3.01
N ALA A 21 -29.23 10.59 2.09
CA ALA A 21 -29.86 9.33 1.71
C ALA A 21 -28.84 8.31 1.16
N THR A 22 -27.90 8.75 0.31
CA THR A 22 -26.83 7.88 -0.20
C THR A 22 -25.87 7.43 0.90
N VAL A 23 -25.51 8.30 1.84
CA VAL A 23 -24.68 7.95 3.01
C VAL A 23 -25.34 6.87 3.86
N GLU A 24 -26.63 7.04 4.16
CA GLU A 24 -27.43 6.07 4.90
C GLU A 24 -27.43 4.70 4.23
N LEU A 25 -27.72 4.68 2.92
CA LEU A 25 -27.74 3.45 2.12
C LEU A 25 -26.37 2.79 2.06
N ALA A 26 -25.32 3.54 1.72
CA ALA A 26 -23.95 3.04 1.60
C ALA A 26 -23.46 2.44 2.91
N TYR A 27 -23.67 3.15 4.03
CA TYR A 27 -23.31 2.65 5.36
C TYR A 27 -24.02 1.33 5.68
N ASN A 28 -25.34 1.27 5.49
CA ASN A 28 -26.14 0.08 5.80
C ASN A 28 -25.73 -1.12 4.95
N GLN A 29 -25.37 -0.89 3.68
CA GLN A 29 -24.89 -1.96 2.80
C GLN A 29 -23.49 -2.44 3.19
N LEU A 30 -22.58 -1.53 3.59
CA LEU A 30 -21.26 -1.90 4.11
C LEU A 30 -21.33 -2.65 5.45
N GLN A 31 -22.42 -2.55 6.22
CA GLN A 31 -22.60 -3.43 7.38
C GLN A 31 -22.95 -4.88 6.97
N LYS A 32 -23.63 -5.05 5.83
CA LYS A 32 -24.08 -6.36 5.32
C LYS A 32 -23.06 -7.03 4.41
N LYS A 33 -22.31 -6.24 3.65
CA LYS A 33 -21.34 -6.65 2.64
C LYS A 33 -20.00 -5.98 2.89
N ASN A 34 -18.93 -6.44 2.24
CA ASN A 34 -17.63 -5.81 2.38
C ASN A 34 -17.40 -4.70 1.36
N ARG A 35 -18.13 -4.69 0.23
CA ARG A 35 -17.91 -3.76 -0.88
C ARG A 35 -19.21 -3.04 -1.25
N TYR A 36 -19.13 -1.74 -1.50
CA TYR A 36 -20.25 -0.94 -2.00
C TYR A 36 -19.76 0.13 -2.97
N LEU A 37 -20.47 0.30 -4.09
CA LEU A 37 -20.14 1.27 -5.13
C LEU A 37 -21.15 2.42 -5.16
N VAL A 38 -20.64 3.64 -5.07
CA VAL A 38 -21.40 4.87 -5.34
C VAL A 38 -21.01 5.36 -6.74
N ALA A 39 -21.96 5.26 -7.65
CA ALA A 39 -21.82 5.59 -9.07
C ALA A 39 -22.67 6.83 -9.43
N ASP A 40 -22.21 8.00 -9.01
CA ASP A 40 -22.90 9.29 -9.26
C ASP A 40 -22.18 10.12 -10.32
N GLU A 41 -22.86 11.06 -10.96
CA GLU A 41 -22.26 11.96 -11.95
C GLU A 41 -21.08 12.78 -11.37
N VAL A 42 -20.20 13.27 -12.26
CA VAL A 42 -19.11 14.17 -11.89
C VAL A 42 -19.69 15.43 -11.25
N GLY A 43 -19.09 15.89 -10.15
CA GLY A 43 -19.55 17.09 -9.45
C GLY A 43 -20.71 16.89 -8.46
N MET A 44 -21.35 15.71 -8.40
CA MET A 44 -22.44 15.43 -7.44
C MET A 44 -21.99 15.29 -5.97
N GLY A 45 -20.67 15.34 -5.71
CA GLY A 45 -20.11 15.35 -4.35
C GLY A 45 -19.83 13.96 -3.78
N LYS A 46 -19.31 13.01 -4.57
CA LYS A 46 -18.89 11.68 -4.10
C LYS A 46 -17.94 11.73 -2.90
N THR A 47 -17.00 12.68 -2.88
CA THR A 47 -16.11 12.91 -1.73
C THR A 47 -16.88 13.35 -0.48
N LYS A 48 -17.96 14.15 -0.62
CA LYS A 48 -18.85 14.51 0.50
C LYS A 48 -19.62 13.29 1.02
N ILE A 49 -20.10 12.44 0.13
CA ILE A 49 -20.74 11.16 0.49
C ILE A 49 -19.75 10.29 1.27
N ALA A 50 -18.50 10.16 0.79
CA ALA A 50 -17.46 9.42 1.49
C ALA A 50 -17.16 9.99 2.88
N LYS A 51 -17.07 11.33 3.01
CA LYS A 51 -16.94 12.03 4.30
C LYS A 51 -18.09 11.71 5.25
N GLY A 52 -19.33 11.68 4.74
CA GLY A 52 -20.51 11.28 5.51
C GLY A 52 -20.46 9.82 5.97
N VAL A 53 -20.01 8.90 5.11
CA VAL A 53 -19.81 7.49 5.49
C VAL A 53 -18.74 7.35 6.57
N ILE A 54 -17.63 8.10 6.47
CA ILE A 54 -16.61 8.16 7.53
C ILE A 54 -17.23 8.63 8.85
N ALA A 55 -17.96 9.75 8.82
CA ALA A 55 -18.57 10.33 10.02
C ALA A 55 -19.53 9.35 10.72
N LYS A 56 -20.38 8.67 9.93
CA LYS A 56 -21.33 7.68 10.45
C LYS A 56 -20.63 6.46 11.06
N SER A 57 -19.65 5.91 10.36
CA SER A 57 -18.90 4.74 10.83
C SER A 57 -18.05 5.07 12.06
N LEU A 58 -17.45 6.26 12.10
CA LEU A 58 -16.71 6.74 13.26
C LEU A 58 -17.63 6.88 14.48
N GLN A 59 -18.84 7.44 14.33
CA GLN A 59 -19.81 7.55 15.41
C GLN A 59 -20.08 6.19 16.05
N LYS A 60 -20.27 5.15 15.22
CA LYS A 60 -20.47 3.78 15.68
C LYS A 60 -19.23 3.23 16.39
N SER A 61 -18.04 3.41 15.82
CA SER A 61 -16.78 2.92 16.41
C SER A 61 -16.49 3.55 17.77
N LEU A 62 -16.73 4.86 17.91
CA LEU A 62 -16.60 5.59 19.16
C LEU A 62 -17.55 5.07 20.24
N SER A 63 -18.79 4.73 19.88
CA SER A 63 -19.76 4.11 20.81
C SER A 63 -19.29 2.76 21.35
N GLN A 64 -18.47 2.05 20.57
CA GLN A 64 -17.87 0.75 20.91
C GLN A 64 -16.49 0.87 21.55
N GLY A 65 -15.97 2.09 21.72
CA GLY A 65 -14.64 2.35 22.27
C GLY A 65 -13.48 1.93 21.36
N LYS A 66 -13.73 1.64 20.08
CA LYS A 66 -12.72 1.17 19.13
C LYS A 66 -12.12 2.32 18.32
N PRO A 67 -10.82 2.29 18.01
CA PRO A 67 -10.25 3.19 17.02
C PRO A 67 -10.88 2.92 15.65
N TYR A 68 -10.91 3.94 14.79
CA TYR A 68 -11.46 3.85 13.45
C TYR A 68 -10.45 4.39 12.43
N ARG A 69 -9.97 3.51 11.56
CA ARG A 69 -8.86 3.77 10.63
C ARG A 69 -9.35 3.74 9.20
N VAL A 70 -9.11 4.83 8.48
CA VAL A 70 -9.57 5.02 7.10
C VAL A 70 -8.38 5.15 6.17
N PHE A 71 -8.38 4.35 5.10
CA PHE A 71 -7.41 4.46 4.01
C PHE A 71 -8.10 4.96 2.75
N TYR A 72 -7.65 6.10 2.25
CA TYR A 72 -8.09 6.69 1.00
C TYR A 72 -7.13 6.32 -0.13
N ILE A 73 -7.64 5.77 -1.22
CA ILE A 73 -6.87 5.30 -2.35
C ILE A 73 -7.33 6.05 -3.58
N CYS A 74 -6.38 6.66 -4.28
CA CYS A 74 -6.64 7.33 -5.54
C CYS A 74 -5.47 7.17 -6.50
N SER A 75 -5.68 7.54 -7.76
CA SER A 75 -4.68 7.35 -8.80
C SER A 75 -3.50 8.34 -8.73
N ASN A 76 -3.65 9.48 -8.03
CA ASN A 76 -2.70 10.59 -8.05
C ASN A 76 -2.46 11.19 -6.66
N GLN A 77 -1.19 11.28 -6.25
CA GLN A 77 -0.78 11.77 -4.93
C GLN A 77 -1.17 13.23 -4.66
N ALA A 78 -1.17 14.10 -5.67
CA ALA A 78 -1.59 15.49 -5.49
C ALA A 78 -3.09 15.58 -5.16
N LEU A 79 -3.92 14.78 -5.86
CA LEU A 79 -5.35 14.66 -5.57
C LEU A 79 -5.58 13.98 -4.21
N ALA A 80 -4.74 13.02 -3.83
CA ALA A 80 -4.79 12.38 -2.52
C ALA A 80 -4.68 13.44 -1.40
N ASN A 81 -3.64 14.27 -1.44
CA ASN A 81 -3.41 15.29 -0.43
C ASN A 81 -4.54 16.33 -0.35
N GLN A 82 -5.15 16.67 -1.49
CA GLN A 82 -6.30 17.58 -1.52
C GLN A 82 -7.54 16.91 -0.93
N ASN A 83 -7.89 15.70 -1.40
CA ASN A 83 -9.08 14.99 -0.95
C ASN A 83 -8.98 14.57 0.52
N LEU A 84 -7.77 14.30 1.03
CA LEU A 84 -7.54 14.04 2.45
C LEU A 84 -7.97 15.22 3.32
N LYS A 85 -7.72 16.46 2.90
CA LYS A 85 -8.16 17.66 3.63
C LYS A 85 -9.68 17.76 3.68
N ASP A 86 -10.35 17.41 2.57
CA ASP A 86 -11.81 17.44 2.50
C ASP A 86 -12.47 16.30 3.30
N LEU A 87 -11.85 15.11 3.30
CA LEU A 87 -12.30 13.94 4.04
C LEU A 87 -12.00 14.02 5.55
N ASN A 88 -11.03 14.85 5.95
CA ASN A 88 -10.70 15.07 7.36
C ASN A 88 -11.82 15.82 8.08
N ILE A 89 -12.69 15.08 8.76
CA ILE A 89 -13.83 15.62 9.50
C ILE A 89 -13.43 16.59 10.63
N PHE A 90 -12.20 16.48 11.14
CA PHE A 90 -11.69 17.30 12.24
C PHE A 90 -10.99 18.58 11.79
N LYS A 91 -10.62 18.67 10.50
CA LYS A 91 -9.81 19.78 9.96
C LYS A 91 -8.50 20.01 10.74
N ASP A 92 -7.97 18.94 11.32
CA ASP A 92 -6.75 18.94 12.12
C ASP A 92 -5.80 17.87 11.57
N ASP A 93 -4.60 18.29 11.17
CA ASP A 93 -3.61 17.46 10.49
C ASP A 93 -3.10 16.31 11.36
N LYS A 94 -3.28 16.36 12.69
CA LYS A 94 -2.88 15.25 13.57
C LYS A 94 -3.63 13.93 13.29
N PHE A 95 -4.80 14.03 12.67
CA PHE A 95 -5.61 12.87 12.27
C PHE A 95 -5.24 12.35 10.89
N VAL A 96 -4.43 13.09 10.13
CA VAL A 96 -4.00 12.72 8.78
C VAL A 96 -2.58 12.20 8.86
N ASP A 97 -2.39 10.91 8.60
CA ASP A 97 -1.06 10.34 8.47
C ASP A 97 -0.59 10.45 7.02
N ASN A 98 0.18 11.50 6.75
CA ASN A 98 0.75 11.82 5.44
C ASN A 98 1.94 10.92 5.07
N ASP A 99 2.46 10.11 5.99
CA ASP A 99 3.66 9.32 5.74
C ASP A 99 3.34 7.89 5.28
N TYR A 100 2.09 7.44 5.43
CA TYR A 100 1.60 6.18 4.84
C TYR A 100 1.44 6.23 3.31
N ASN A 101 2.06 7.18 2.62
CA ASN A 101 2.06 7.23 1.16
C ASN A 101 2.72 6.00 0.50
N ARG A 102 3.44 5.17 1.27
CA ARG A 102 4.05 3.92 0.79
C ARG A 102 3.87 2.80 1.82
N LEU A 103 3.46 1.62 1.36
CA LEU A 103 3.15 0.50 2.24
C LEU A 103 4.33 -0.02 3.05
N ILE A 104 5.55 0.10 2.52
CA ILE A 104 6.74 -0.33 3.24
C ILE A 104 6.82 0.31 4.64
N TYR A 105 6.29 1.53 4.82
CA TYR A 105 6.27 2.24 6.09
C TYR A 105 5.24 1.71 7.10
N LEU A 106 4.36 0.77 6.72
CA LEU A 106 3.59 -0.04 7.66
C LEU A 106 4.49 -0.94 8.51
N ALA A 107 5.79 -1.02 8.20
CA ALA A 107 6.78 -1.64 9.07
C ALA A 107 7.01 -0.93 10.40
N ILE A 108 6.56 0.32 10.52
CA ILE A 108 6.73 1.16 11.70
C ILE A 108 5.37 1.30 12.40
N ASN A 109 5.31 0.89 13.67
CA ASN A 109 4.28 1.29 14.60
C ASN A 109 4.36 2.80 14.81
N ARG A 110 3.37 3.50 14.29
CA ARG A 110 3.16 4.91 14.61
C ARG A 110 2.04 4.92 15.63
N ASP A 111 2.40 5.10 16.90
CA ASP A 111 1.44 5.23 17.99
C ASP A 111 0.61 6.50 17.76
N ASN A 112 -0.47 6.36 17.00
CA ASN A 112 -1.52 7.35 17.01
C ASN A 112 -2.50 6.94 18.12
N ASN A 113 -2.32 7.53 19.30
CA ASN A 113 -3.26 7.40 20.43
C ASN A 113 -4.66 7.94 20.08
N GLU A 114 -4.81 8.57 18.93
CA GLU A 114 -6.09 9.04 18.42
C GLU A 114 -7.03 7.89 18.06
N LYS A 115 -8.30 8.08 18.36
CA LYS A 115 -9.36 7.12 18.02
C LYS A 115 -9.76 7.16 16.55
N PHE A 116 -9.15 8.05 15.77
CA PHE A 116 -9.38 8.20 14.34
C PHE A 116 -8.06 8.42 13.63
N SER A 117 -7.88 7.78 12.47
CA SER A 117 -6.79 8.09 11.57
C SER A 117 -7.25 8.01 10.12
N LEU A 118 -6.79 8.95 9.32
CA LEU A 118 -7.02 9.02 7.89
C LEU A 118 -5.66 9.00 7.18
N SER A 119 -5.47 8.05 6.29
CA SER A 119 -4.22 7.87 5.54
C SER A 119 -4.52 7.78 4.06
N SER A 120 -3.55 8.10 3.19
CA SER A 120 -3.70 7.86 1.76
C SER A 120 -2.65 6.92 1.20
N LEU A 121 -3.06 6.13 0.21
CA LEU A 121 -2.19 5.32 -0.62
C LEU A 121 -2.40 5.68 -2.09
N THR A 122 -1.33 5.64 -2.86
CA THR A 122 -1.43 5.78 -4.32
C THR A 122 -0.73 4.61 -4.99
N PRO A 123 -1.41 3.86 -5.88
CA PRO A 123 -0.83 2.64 -6.45
C PRO A 123 0.56 2.82 -7.05
N SER A 124 0.72 3.90 -7.79
CA SER A 124 1.93 4.25 -8.53
C SER A 124 3.14 4.58 -7.64
N THR A 125 2.94 4.87 -6.35
CA THR A 125 4.05 5.16 -5.44
C THR A 125 4.19 4.12 -4.34
N SER A 126 3.08 3.53 -3.88
CA SER A 126 3.08 2.55 -2.80
C SER A 126 3.54 1.17 -3.24
N PHE A 127 3.37 0.81 -4.52
CA PHE A 127 3.73 -0.52 -5.06
C PHE A 127 4.63 -0.50 -6.29
N LYS A 128 4.82 0.66 -6.94
CA LYS A 128 5.74 0.74 -8.08
C LYS A 128 7.17 0.54 -7.63
N ILE A 129 7.66 -0.66 -7.88
CA ILE A 129 9.06 -1.00 -7.69
C ILE A 129 9.70 -0.87 -9.06
N THR A 130 10.10 0.36 -9.36
CA THR A 130 10.89 0.65 -10.56
C THR A 130 12.19 -0.15 -10.55
N THR A 131 12.84 -0.23 -11.71
CA THR A 131 14.20 -0.79 -11.84
C THR A 131 15.26 -0.02 -11.05
N GLY A 132 14.91 1.12 -10.44
CA GLY A 132 15.79 1.94 -9.62
C GLY A 132 15.84 1.55 -8.13
N PRO A 133 16.75 2.15 -7.36
CA PRO A 133 16.99 1.83 -5.95
C PRO A 133 15.86 2.22 -4.98
N GLY A 134 14.81 2.90 -5.45
CA GLY A 134 13.72 3.40 -4.60
C GLY A 134 14.08 4.68 -3.83
N HIS A 135 13.20 5.09 -2.91
CA HIS A 135 13.47 6.23 -2.05
C HIS A 135 14.50 5.88 -0.97
N GLN A 136 15.37 6.84 -0.63
CA GLN A 136 16.41 6.68 0.38
C GLN A 136 15.85 6.19 1.73
N GLN A 137 14.70 6.72 2.16
CA GLN A 137 14.04 6.32 3.41
C GLN A 137 13.63 4.85 3.45
N GLU A 138 13.21 4.26 2.32
CA GLU A 138 12.89 2.84 2.25
C GLU A 138 14.13 1.98 2.54
N ARG A 139 15.28 2.41 2.01
CA ARG A 139 16.55 1.72 2.21
C ARG A 139 17.05 1.88 3.65
N MET A 140 16.84 3.05 4.26
CA MET A 140 17.11 3.25 5.69
C MET A 140 16.19 2.38 6.57
N LEU A 141 14.93 2.19 6.18
CA LEU A 141 14.02 1.30 6.89
C LEU A 141 14.44 -0.16 6.78
N ILE A 142 14.86 -0.63 5.59
CA ILE A 142 15.43 -1.98 5.42
C ILE A 142 16.64 -2.19 6.34
N TYR A 143 17.53 -1.19 6.42
CA TYR A 143 18.66 -1.22 7.36
C TYR A 143 18.17 -1.40 8.79
N THR A 144 17.20 -0.59 9.23
CA THR A 144 16.65 -0.63 10.60
C THR A 144 16.02 -1.98 10.94
N VAL A 145 15.26 -2.57 10.01
CA VAL A 145 14.62 -3.88 10.23
C VAL A 145 15.68 -4.98 10.32
N LEU A 146 16.64 -5.04 9.39
CA LEU A 146 17.68 -6.08 9.38
C LEU A 146 18.67 -5.95 10.54
N SER A 147 18.99 -4.72 10.97
CA SER A 147 19.91 -4.52 12.09
C SER A 147 19.34 -5.04 13.41
N THR A 148 18.01 -5.03 13.58
CA THR A 148 17.30 -5.48 14.79
C THR A 148 17.56 -6.94 15.13
N LEU A 149 17.70 -7.82 14.12
CA LEU A 149 17.95 -9.26 14.30
C LEU A 149 19.30 -9.73 13.78
N SER A 150 20.21 -8.79 13.51
CA SER A 150 21.51 -9.13 12.92
C SER A 150 22.31 -10.09 13.80
N ASN A 151 22.25 -9.96 15.14
CA ASN A 151 22.99 -10.79 16.11
C ASN A 151 24.47 -11.02 15.73
N GLY A 152 25.11 -10.05 15.07
CA GLY A 152 26.48 -10.14 14.57
C GLY A 152 26.66 -10.87 13.23
N ALA A 153 25.62 -11.50 12.67
CA ALA A 153 25.67 -12.19 11.39
C ALA A 153 25.73 -11.23 10.18
N ILE A 154 25.18 -10.01 10.29
CA ILE A 154 25.24 -9.02 9.24
C ILE A 154 26.21 -7.91 9.64
N ASN A 155 27.24 -7.67 8.83
CA ASN A 155 28.09 -6.51 8.99
C ASN A 155 27.33 -5.21 8.68
N LEU A 156 27.01 -4.43 9.72
CA LEU A 156 26.18 -3.23 9.57
C LEU A 156 26.84 -2.13 8.72
N GLN A 157 28.17 -2.06 8.67
CA GLN A 157 28.87 -1.08 7.86
C GLN A 157 28.77 -1.41 6.36
N GLY A 158 28.98 -2.67 5.99
CA GLY A 158 28.75 -3.10 4.61
C GLY A 158 27.27 -3.14 4.23
N LEU A 159 26.36 -3.37 5.17
CA LEU A 159 24.92 -3.22 4.92
C LEU A 159 24.57 -1.78 4.50
N LYS A 160 25.20 -0.77 5.10
CA LYS A 160 25.04 0.62 4.65
C LYS A 160 25.51 0.81 3.21
N TRP A 161 26.62 0.20 2.81
CA TRP A 161 27.11 0.23 1.43
C TRP A 161 26.16 -0.47 0.46
N LEU A 162 25.67 -1.66 0.82
CA LEU A 162 24.70 -2.40 0.04
C LEU A 162 23.46 -1.54 -0.26
N LEU A 163 22.98 -0.83 0.75
CA LEU A 163 21.78 -0.02 0.72
C LEU A 163 21.97 1.43 0.20
N ILE A 164 23.17 1.82 -0.23
CA ILE A 164 23.43 3.22 -0.64
C ILE A 164 22.59 3.65 -1.85
N GLY A 165 22.35 2.73 -2.79
CA GLY A 165 21.66 3.02 -4.04
C GLY A 165 22.35 4.13 -4.83
N ASP A 166 21.56 5.14 -5.22
CA ASP A 166 21.95 6.30 -6.05
C ASP A 166 22.56 7.48 -5.26
N VAL A 167 22.78 7.35 -3.96
CA VAL A 167 23.31 8.44 -3.14
C VAL A 167 24.80 8.67 -3.43
N GLN A 168 25.13 9.89 -3.87
CA GLN A 168 26.48 10.28 -4.28
C GLN A 168 27.43 10.57 -3.11
N SER A 169 26.91 10.77 -1.89
CA SER A 169 27.72 11.12 -0.71
C SER A 169 27.60 10.06 0.37
N TRP A 170 28.65 9.25 0.50
CA TRP A 170 28.76 8.21 1.51
C TRP A 170 28.61 8.75 2.94
N THR A 171 29.35 9.81 3.29
CA THR A 171 29.30 10.40 4.64
C THR A 171 27.89 10.86 5.02
N LYS A 172 27.20 11.57 4.11
CA LYS A 172 25.82 12.01 4.35
C LYS A 172 24.87 10.82 4.47
N TRP A 173 25.05 9.80 3.63
CA TRP A 173 24.26 8.57 3.68
C TRP A 173 24.40 7.86 5.03
N GLN A 174 25.63 7.62 5.49
CA GLN A 174 25.87 6.94 6.77
C GLN A 174 25.23 7.66 7.95
N ILE A 175 25.34 9.00 8.00
CA ILE A 175 24.73 9.82 9.05
C ILE A 175 23.20 9.68 8.99
N ARG A 176 22.59 9.81 7.80
CA ARG A 176 21.14 9.68 7.63
C ARG A 176 20.63 8.30 8.05
N VAL A 177 21.32 7.23 7.68
CA VAL A 177 20.96 5.86 8.08
C VAL A 177 21.03 5.70 9.59
N SER A 178 22.12 6.14 10.22
CA SER A 178 22.29 6.05 11.68
C SER A 178 21.21 6.83 12.43
N ASN A 179 20.91 8.06 11.99
CA ASN A 179 19.87 8.88 12.61
C ASN A 179 18.50 8.23 12.45
N TYR A 180 18.12 7.87 11.22
CA TYR A 180 16.84 7.20 10.95
C TYR A 180 16.68 5.90 11.75
N HIS A 181 17.75 5.09 11.87
CA HIS A 181 17.74 3.89 12.69
C HIS A 181 17.49 4.20 14.17
N ASN A 182 18.22 5.16 14.74
CA ASN A 182 18.04 5.53 16.14
C ASN A 182 16.63 6.07 16.43
N ASP A 183 16.06 6.83 15.50
CA ASP A 183 14.72 7.42 15.63
C ASP A 183 13.60 6.37 15.53
N ASN A 184 13.82 5.26 14.80
CA ASN A 184 12.74 4.32 14.44
C ASN A 184 12.91 2.89 14.97
N LYS A 185 14.09 2.47 15.43
CA LYS A 185 14.35 1.06 15.82
C LYS A 185 13.39 0.51 16.88
N ASN A 186 12.96 1.36 17.82
CA ASN A 186 12.02 0.97 18.88
C ASN A 186 10.56 1.00 18.43
N ASN A 187 10.29 1.55 17.24
CA ASN A 187 8.96 1.69 16.67
C ASN A 187 8.72 0.67 15.54
N ILE A 188 9.65 -0.24 15.26
CA ILE A 188 9.39 -1.31 14.27
C ILE A 188 8.33 -2.25 14.84
N VAL A 189 7.39 -2.69 14.00
CA VAL A 189 6.37 -3.66 14.42
C VAL A 189 7.04 -4.98 14.81
N ASP A 190 6.77 -5.46 16.02
CA ASP A 190 7.52 -6.53 16.69
C ASP A 190 7.75 -7.79 15.83
N TYR A 191 6.74 -8.24 15.08
CA TYR A 191 6.84 -9.46 14.29
C TYR A 191 7.64 -9.29 12.98
N ILE A 192 7.75 -8.06 12.47
CA ILE A 192 8.24 -7.78 11.12
C ILE A 192 9.70 -8.18 10.93
N PRO A 193 10.66 -7.85 11.82
CA PRO A 193 12.04 -8.29 11.64
C PRO A 193 12.16 -9.80 11.47
N SER A 194 11.47 -10.58 12.30
CA SER A 194 11.53 -12.05 12.30
C SER A 194 10.95 -12.61 11.01
N VAL A 195 9.73 -12.22 10.66
CA VAL A 195 9.06 -12.67 9.45
C VAL A 195 9.82 -12.23 8.19
N TYR A 196 10.37 -11.02 8.19
CA TYR A 196 11.17 -10.52 7.07
C TYR A 196 12.43 -11.36 6.84
N VAL A 197 13.19 -11.68 7.89
CA VAL A 197 14.36 -12.57 7.79
C VAL A 197 13.96 -13.97 7.35
N GLU A 198 12.88 -14.54 7.88
CA GLU A 198 12.38 -15.85 7.46
C GLU A 198 12.01 -15.87 5.97
N LYS A 199 11.30 -14.86 5.49
CA LYS A 199 10.97 -14.73 4.07
C LYS A 199 12.22 -14.61 3.20
N LEU A 200 13.25 -13.88 3.64
CA LEU A 200 14.53 -13.82 2.92
C LEU A 200 15.22 -15.20 2.85
N LYS A 201 15.20 -15.97 3.93
CA LYS A 201 15.77 -17.33 3.97
C LYS A 201 15.00 -18.33 3.09
N GLN A 202 13.68 -18.17 2.96
CA GLN A 202 12.84 -19.02 2.13
C GLN A 202 13.05 -18.77 0.62
N GLN A 203 13.49 -17.58 0.23
CA GLN A 203 13.69 -17.23 -1.17
C GLN A 203 15.07 -17.70 -1.64
N GLN A 204 15.07 -18.64 -2.59
CA GLN A 204 16.28 -19.13 -3.25
C GLN A 204 16.79 -18.12 -4.28
N ILE A 205 18.08 -18.20 -4.61
CA ILE A 205 18.68 -17.34 -5.65
C ILE A 205 18.16 -17.76 -7.02
N ASP A 206 17.30 -16.92 -7.60
CA ASP A 206 16.79 -17.13 -8.95
C ASP A 206 17.74 -16.56 -10.03
N LYS A 207 17.40 -16.82 -11.31
CA LYS A 207 18.18 -16.35 -12.47
C LYS A 207 18.42 -14.83 -12.50
N ARG A 208 17.55 -14.03 -11.87
CA ARG A 208 17.67 -12.56 -11.86
C ARG A 208 18.72 -12.12 -10.84
N LEU A 209 18.93 -12.89 -9.78
CA LEU A 209 19.93 -12.65 -8.74
C LEU A 209 21.24 -13.41 -8.94
N THR A 210 21.34 -14.33 -9.90
CA THR A 210 22.60 -15.02 -10.23
C THR A 210 23.79 -14.07 -10.43
N PRO A 211 23.66 -12.93 -11.15
CA PRO A 211 24.78 -11.99 -11.27
C PRO A 211 25.25 -11.40 -9.94
N CYS A 212 24.33 -11.25 -8.97
CA CYS A 212 24.68 -10.80 -7.62
C CYS A 212 25.51 -11.86 -6.88
N ALA A 213 25.14 -13.14 -7.00
CA ALA A 213 25.90 -14.24 -6.41
C ALA A 213 27.31 -14.33 -7.02
N THR A 214 27.43 -14.21 -8.35
CA THR A 214 28.73 -14.24 -9.04
C THR A 214 29.67 -13.10 -8.62
N GLU A 215 29.14 -11.89 -8.35
CA GLU A 215 29.94 -10.77 -7.82
C GLU A 215 30.59 -11.09 -6.46
N ILE A 216 29.98 -11.98 -5.68
CA ILE A 216 30.38 -12.32 -4.33
C ILE A 216 31.20 -13.62 -4.27
N GLU A 217 30.99 -14.54 -5.21
CA GLU A 217 31.79 -15.76 -5.36
C GLU A 217 33.30 -15.48 -5.47
N LYS A 218 33.69 -14.39 -6.13
CA LYS A 218 35.11 -13.98 -6.24
C LYS A 218 35.75 -13.64 -4.88
N TYR A 219 34.93 -13.37 -3.86
CA TYR A 219 35.36 -13.14 -2.47
C TYR A 219 35.07 -14.33 -1.55
N GLY A 220 34.68 -15.48 -2.11
CA GLY A 220 34.46 -16.73 -1.38
C GLY A 220 33.04 -16.93 -0.85
N GLY A 221 32.11 -16.00 -1.08
CA GLY A 221 30.72 -16.18 -0.68
C GLY A 221 30.00 -17.22 -1.55
N LYS A 222 29.09 -17.97 -0.93
CA LYS A 222 28.35 -19.07 -1.57
C LYS A 222 26.89 -19.05 -1.09
N PRO A 223 26.16 -17.96 -1.39
CA PRO A 223 24.86 -17.76 -0.80
C PRO A 223 23.86 -18.75 -1.38
N THR A 224 23.06 -19.38 -0.52
CA THR A 224 22.03 -20.34 -0.94
C THR A 224 20.66 -19.67 -1.09
N ASN A 225 20.42 -18.64 -0.30
CA ASN A 225 19.17 -17.89 -0.24
C ASN A 225 19.45 -16.37 -0.19
N LEU A 226 18.39 -15.56 -0.24
CA LEU A 226 18.53 -14.10 -0.25
C LEU A 226 19.13 -13.54 1.05
N TYR A 227 18.91 -14.18 2.20
CA TYR A 227 19.49 -13.74 3.47
C TYR A 227 21.02 -13.96 3.48
N ASP A 228 21.48 -15.15 3.05
CA ASP A 228 22.91 -15.43 2.90
C ASP A 228 23.56 -14.42 1.94
N LEU A 229 22.88 -14.11 0.82
CA LEU A 229 23.37 -13.13 -0.13
C LEU A 229 23.53 -11.73 0.51
N VAL A 230 22.60 -11.32 1.37
CA VAL A 230 22.73 -10.05 2.12
C VAL A 230 23.91 -10.08 3.08
N VAL A 231 24.11 -11.19 3.80
CA VAL A 231 25.24 -11.38 4.72
C VAL A 231 26.55 -11.27 3.95
N ASP A 232 26.72 -12.08 2.90
CA ASP A 232 27.97 -12.12 2.13
C ASP A 232 28.27 -10.76 1.48
N TYR A 233 27.28 -10.08 0.89
CA TYR A 233 27.46 -8.70 0.39
C TYR A 233 27.88 -7.74 1.50
N SER A 234 27.26 -7.84 2.67
CA SER A 234 27.57 -6.95 3.79
C SER A 234 28.98 -7.18 4.31
N ASP A 235 29.48 -8.41 4.31
CA ASP A 235 30.84 -8.70 4.72
C ASP A 235 31.86 -8.17 3.70
N VAL A 236 31.66 -8.46 2.41
CA VAL A 236 32.54 -7.98 1.33
C VAL A 236 32.59 -6.46 1.30
N LEU A 237 31.42 -5.80 1.32
CA LEU A 237 31.34 -4.34 1.24
C LEU A 237 31.80 -3.64 2.52
N SER A 238 32.00 -4.36 3.63
CA SER A 238 32.48 -3.74 4.87
C SER A 238 33.90 -3.18 4.75
N LEU A 239 34.68 -3.70 3.82
CA LEU A 239 36.06 -3.29 3.53
C LEU A 239 36.14 -2.08 2.58
N GLU A 240 35.00 -1.66 2.04
CA GLU A 240 34.94 -0.60 1.03
C GLU A 240 34.99 0.80 1.64
N ASN A 241 35.66 1.69 0.93
CA ASN A 241 35.77 3.11 1.27
C ASN A 241 35.53 4.05 0.09
N ASN A 242 35.28 3.51 -1.11
CA ASN A 242 35.16 4.27 -2.35
C ASN A 242 33.86 3.92 -3.09
N LEU A 243 33.01 4.93 -3.30
CA LEU A 243 31.73 4.76 -3.99
C LEU A 243 31.88 4.39 -5.48
N GLU A 244 32.89 4.91 -6.18
CA GLU A 244 33.14 4.56 -7.58
C GLU A 244 33.52 3.09 -7.73
N HIS A 245 34.37 2.60 -6.83
CA HIS A 245 34.72 1.18 -6.76
C HIS A 245 33.49 0.33 -6.50
N VAL A 246 32.67 0.69 -5.51
CA VAL A 246 31.41 -0.03 -5.23
C VAL A 246 30.46 -0.01 -6.44
N ASN A 247 30.33 1.12 -7.14
CA ASN A 247 29.52 1.24 -8.35
C ASN A 247 30.03 0.35 -9.50
N HIS A 248 31.35 0.23 -9.67
CA HIS A 248 31.97 -0.54 -10.74
C HIS A 248 32.00 -2.04 -10.46
N GLU A 249 32.41 -2.44 -9.25
CA GLU A 249 32.62 -3.84 -8.89
C GLU A 249 31.34 -4.58 -8.47
N PHE A 250 30.34 -3.85 -7.99
CA PHE A 250 29.09 -4.42 -7.48
C PHE A 250 27.82 -3.83 -8.12
N PRO A 251 27.74 -3.70 -9.46
CA PRO A 251 26.61 -3.06 -10.13
C PRO A 251 25.29 -3.83 -9.95
N ASN A 252 25.33 -5.15 -9.72
CA ASN A 252 24.10 -5.94 -9.60
C ASN A 252 23.41 -5.83 -8.24
N ARG A 253 24.02 -5.16 -7.25
CA ARG A 253 23.40 -4.92 -5.92
C ARG A 253 22.01 -4.27 -6.00
N TYR A 254 21.75 -3.44 -7.02
CA TYR A 254 20.43 -2.84 -7.25
C TYR A 254 19.33 -3.87 -7.45
N ARG A 255 19.66 -5.04 -8.03
CA ARG A 255 18.71 -6.14 -8.17
C ARG A 255 18.34 -6.70 -6.81
N LEU A 256 19.31 -6.88 -5.92
CA LEU A 256 19.03 -7.30 -4.55
C LEU A 256 18.16 -6.28 -3.81
N LEU A 257 18.45 -4.98 -3.93
CA LEU A 257 17.62 -3.91 -3.33
C LEU A 257 16.15 -3.99 -3.72
N ILE A 258 15.86 -4.30 -4.98
CA ILE A 258 14.49 -4.48 -5.48
C ILE A 258 13.79 -5.62 -4.74
N TYR A 259 14.48 -6.74 -4.51
CA TYR A 259 13.91 -7.88 -3.78
C TYR A 259 13.70 -7.59 -2.30
N LEU A 260 14.68 -6.96 -1.66
CA LEU A 260 14.56 -6.56 -0.25
C LEU A 260 13.33 -5.66 -0.04
N ARG A 261 13.16 -4.65 -0.91
CA ARG A 261 11.99 -3.77 -0.88
C ARG A 261 10.67 -4.52 -1.10
N LYS A 262 10.61 -5.41 -2.10
CA LYS A 262 9.42 -6.25 -2.39
C LYS A 262 9.00 -7.06 -1.18
N ILE A 263 9.94 -7.77 -0.59
CA ILE A 263 9.67 -8.66 0.53
C ILE A 263 9.24 -7.83 1.75
N LEU A 264 9.88 -6.69 2.02
CA LEU A 264 9.48 -5.85 3.15
C LEU A 264 8.09 -5.26 2.95
N ILE A 265 7.74 -4.80 1.74
CA ILE A 265 6.37 -4.34 1.43
C ILE A 265 5.34 -5.44 1.73
N ASN A 266 5.61 -6.67 1.28
CA ASN A 266 4.69 -7.79 1.50
C ASN A 266 4.54 -8.14 2.98
N VAL A 267 5.63 -8.11 3.75
CA VAL A 267 5.57 -8.36 5.20
C VAL A 267 4.86 -7.22 5.94
N SER A 268 5.07 -5.97 5.50
CA SER A 268 4.42 -4.79 6.05
C SER A 268 2.92 -4.72 5.75
N LEU A 269 2.45 -5.33 4.65
CA LEU A 269 1.04 -5.39 4.27
C LEU A 269 0.17 -6.08 5.31
N GLU A 270 0.68 -7.12 5.98
CA GLU A 270 -0.05 -7.81 7.04
C GLU A 270 -0.38 -6.88 8.23
N ASN A 271 0.33 -5.75 8.37
CA ASN A 271 0.04 -4.73 9.38
C ASN A 271 -0.93 -3.64 8.89
N LEU A 272 -1.48 -3.75 7.67
CA LEU A 272 -2.47 -2.80 7.15
C LEU A 272 -3.81 -2.96 7.88
N LYS A 273 -3.94 -2.25 9.00
CA LYS A 273 -5.15 -2.23 9.83
C LYS A 273 -6.05 -1.08 9.42
N ALA A 274 -7.08 -1.36 8.63
CA ALA A 274 -8.09 -0.39 8.22
C ALA A 274 -9.50 -0.93 8.46
N ASP A 275 -10.39 -0.06 8.95
CA ASP A 275 -11.81 -0.36 9.10
C ASP A 275 -12.59 -0.02 7.81
N LEU A 276 -12.11 1.00 7.08
CA LEU A 276 -12.68 1.43 5.81
C LEU A 276 -11.61 1.84 4.80
N PHE A 277 -11.68 1.23 3.63
CA PHE A 277 -11.01 1.67 2.41
C PHE A 277 -11.97 2.49 1.55
N ILE A 278 -11.49 3.62 1.02
CA ILE A 278 -12.20 4.44 0.05
C ILE A 278 -11.37 4.42 -1.23
N LEU A 279 -11.90 3.82 -2.29
CA LEU A 279 -11.26 3.81 -3.61
C LEU A 279 -11.98 4.84 -4.47
N ASP A 280 -11.35 5.98 -4.69
CA ASP A 280 -11.85 7.01 -5.60
C ASP A 280 -11.35 6.80 -7.02
N GLU A 281 -12.08 7.31 -8.00
CA GLU A 281 -11.85 7.10 -9.43
C GLU A 281 -11.79 5.61 -9.82
N PHE A 282 -12.67 4.78 -9.26
CA PHE A 282 -12.69 3.33 -9.47
C PHE A 282 -12.66 2.89 -10.96
N GLN A 283 -13.11 3.74 -11.89
CA GLN A 283 -12.97 3.47 -13.33
C GLN A 283 -11.52 3.35 -13.82
N ARG A 284 -10.55 3.98 -13.15
CA ARG A 284 -9.10 3.83 -13.43
C ARG A 284 -8.55 2.50 -12.92
N PHE A 285 -9.37 1.77 -12.19
CA PHE A 285 -9.07 0.53 -11.52
C PHE A 285 -9.85 -0.63 -12.16
N LYS A 286 -10.32 -0.49 -13.40
CA LYS A 286 -11.01 -1.57 -14.13
C LYS A 286 -10.19 -2.85 -14.24
N GLU A 287 -8.86 -2.71 -14.35
CA GLU A 287 -7.94 -3.87 -14.34
C GLU A 287 -7.93 -4.62 -12.99
N LEU A 288 -8.45 -4.04 -11.90
CA LEU A 288 -8.66 -4.76 -10.63
C LEU A 288 -9.79 -5.78 -10.70
N VAL A 289 -10.81 -5.54 -11.53
CA VAL A 289 -12.03 -6.35 -11.61
C VAL A 289 -11.77 -7.63 -12.39
N GLN A 290 -10.80 -7.61 -13.32
CA GLN A 290 -10.37 -8.74 -14.13
C GLN A 290 -9.48 -9.69 -13.33
N VAL A 291 -10.06 -10.34 -12.32
CA VAL A 291 -9.39 -11.38 -11.53
C VAL A 291 -9.01 -12.54 -12.46
N GLY A 292 -7.71 -12.76 -12.64
CA GLY A 292 -7.17 -13.98 -13.27
C GLY A 292 -6.59 -13.86 -14.67
N LYS A 293 -6.64 -12.69 -15.34
CA LYS A 293 -5.99 -12.50 -16.65
C LYS A 293 -4.96 -11.36 -16.56
N ASN A 294 -3.68 -11.74 -16.55
CA ASN A 294 -2.47 -10.90 -16.42
C ASN A 294 -2.14 -10.39 -15.00
N LYS A 295 -1.32 -11.17 -14.28
CA LYS A 295 -0.59 -10.80 -13.05
C LYS A 295 0.49 -9.70 -13.25
N LYS A 296 0.25 -8.72 -14.13
CA LYS A 296 1.24 -7.67 -14.48
C LYS A 296 0.86 -6.28 -13.98
N ASN A 297 -0.41 -6.02 -13.62
CA ASN A 297 -0.78 -4.70 -13.08
C ASN A 297 -0.63 -4.68 -11.54
N GLU A 298 0.30 -3.87 -11.07
CA GLU A 298 0.62 -3.68 -9.65
C GLU A 298 -0.59 -3.13 -8.88
N ALA A 299 -1.43 -2.27 -9.49
CA ALA A 299 -2.67 -1.78 -8.88
C ALA A 299 -3.63 -2.93 -8.54
N ALA A 300 -3.74 -3.93 -9.42
CA ALA A 300 -4.53 -5.15 -9.22
C ALA A 300 -4.07 -5.91 -7.97
N MET A 301 -2.76 -6.03 -7.76
CA MET A 301 -2.21 -6.67 -6.58
C MET A 301 -2.56 -5.92 -5.29
N ILE A 302 -2.53 -4.58 -5.30
CA ILE A 302 -2.92 -3.76 -4.13
C ILE A 302 -4.33 -4.07 -3.72
N ALA A 303 -5.22 -4.01 -4.71
CA ALA A 303 -6.61 -4.10 -4.40
C ALA A 303 -6.96 -5.54 -4.02
N GLU A 304 -6.36 -6.55 -4.66
CA GLU A 304 -6.49 -7.94 -4.22
C GLU A 304 -6.07 -8.10 -2.76
N GLU A 305 -4.89 -7.60 -2.36
CA GLU A 305 -4.45 -7.62 -0.97
C GLU A 305 -5.42 -6.88 -0.04
N ILE A 306 -5.84 -5.65 -0.41
CA ILE A 306 -6.78 -4.84 0.37
C ILE A 306 -8.16 -5.50 0.50
N PHE A 307 -8.65 -6.12 -0.57
CA PHE A 307 -9.94 -6.78 -0.62
C PHE A 307 -9.95 -8.13 0.09
N ASN A 308 -8.77 -8.72 0.32
CA ASN A 308 -8.57 -9.93 1.10
C ASN A 308 -8.41 -9.65 2.59
N ILE A 309 -8.28 -8.38 3.02
CA ILE A 309 -8.27 -8.03 4.44
C ILE A 309 -9.62 -8.36 5.06
N GLU A 310 -9.62 -9.34 5.96
CA GLU A 310 -10.83 -9.81 6.62
C GLU A 310 -11.47 -8.69 7.45
N GLY A 311 -12.78 -8.52 7.30
CA GLY A 311 -13.56 -7.52 8.03
C GLY A 311 -13.44 -6.08 7.51
N ALA A 312 -12.48 -5.77 6.64
CA ALA A 312 -12.34 -4.44 6.07
C ALA A 312 -13.50 -4.09 5.13
N LYS A 313 -14.00 -2.87 5.25
CA LYS A 313 -15.06 -2.34 4.39
C LYS A 313 -14.45 -1.53 3.24
N THR A 314 -15.05 -1.60 2.06
CA THR A 314 -14.56 -0.89 0.87
C THR A 314 -15.69 -0.09 0.24
N LEU A 315 -15.57 1.23 0.29
CA LEU A 315 -16.40 2.16 -0.46
C LEU A 315 -15.70 2.52 -1.77
N LEU A 316 -16.34 2.20 -2.89
CA LEU A 316 -15.87 2.51 -4.23
C LEU A 316 -16.62 3.75 -4.73
N LEU A 317 -15.90 4.71 -5.28
CA LEU A 317 -16.48 5.92 -5.86
C LEU A 317 -16.13 5.95 -7.36
N SER A 318 -17.14 6.10 -8.21
CA SER A 318 -16.93 6.25 -9.64
C SER A 318 -17.95 7.20 -10.26
N ALA A 319 -17.56 7.88 -11.32
CA ALA A 319 -18.54 8.55 -12.19
C ALA A 319 -19.10 7.59 -13.26
N THR A 320 -18.26 6.69 -13.75
CA THR A 320 -18.54 5.82 -14.90
C THR A 320 -17.90 4.45 -14.66
N PRO A 321 -18.51 3.60 -13.82
CA PRO A 321 -17.88 2.35 -13.37
C PRO A 321 -17.72 1.30 -14.47
N PHE A 322 -18.51 1.36 -15.54
CA PHE A 322 -18.42 0.51 -16.73
C PHE A 322 -18.76 1.32 -18.00
N LYS A 323 -18.38 0.84 -19.19
CA LYS A 323 -18.78 1.46 -20.46
C LYS A 323 -20.22 1.07 -20.80
N MET A 324 -21.10 2.04 -21.05
CA MET A 324 -22.52 1.76 -21.37
C MET A 324 -22.78 1.46 -22.86
N TYR A 325 -21.89 1.84 -23.78
CA TYR A 325 -22.11 1.75 -25.23
C TYR A 325 -20.89 1.21 -25.97
N THR A 326 -21.10 0.21 -26.81
CA THR A 326 -20.09 -0.37 -27.70
C THR A 326 -19.99 0.48 -28.95
N THR A 327 -18.81 1.01 -29.24
CA THR A 327 -18.56 1.57 -30.58
C THR A 327 -18.28 0.44 -31.56
N GLN A 328 -18.44 0.68 -32.86
CA GLN A 328 -18.05 -0.30 -33.89
C GLN A 328 -16.58 -0.76 -33.77
N ILE A 329 -15.72 0.08 -33.18
CA ILE A 329 -14.32 -0.24 -32.90
C ILE A 329 -14.20 -1.21 -31.71
N ASP A 330 -15.04 -1.07 -30.69
CA ASP A 330 -15.06 -1.96 -29.53
C ASP A 330 -15.60 -3.36 -29.89
N GLU A 331 -16.58 -3.46 -30.81
CA GLU A 331 -17.05 -4.74 -31.37
C GLU A 331 -15.95 -5.46 -32.17
N LEU A 332 -15.14 -4.72 -32.93
CA LEU A 332 -13.98 -5.25 -33.66
C LEU A 332 -12.86 -5.73 -32.72
N ASN A 333 -12.81 -5.22 -31.48
CA ASN A 333 -11.84 -5.59 -30.44
C ASN A 333 -12.38 -6.63 -29.44
N ASP A 334 -13.58 -7.20 -29.69
CA ASP A 334 -14.23 -8.18 -28.81
C ASP A 334 -14.47 -7.66 -27.36
N GLU A 335 -14.64 -6.34 -27.20
CA GLU A 335 -14.96 -5.71 -25.91
C GLU A 335 -16.47 -5.83 -25.60
N ASN A 336 -16.84 -6.72 -24.67
CA ASN A 336 -18.23 -6.97 -24.31
C ASN A 336 -18.64 -6.24 -23.00
N HIS A 337 -19.38 -5.14 -23.09
CA HIS A 337 -19.82 -4.35 -21.93
C HIS A 337 -20.73 -5.10 -20.95
N TYR A 338 -21.47 -6.09 -21.43
CA TYR A 338 -22.25 -6.95 -20.55
C TYR A 338 -21.32 -7.81 -19.67
N SER A 339 -20.16 -8.23 -20.21
CA SER A 339 -19.11 -8.88 -19.42
C SER A 339 -18.56 -7.93 -18.37
N GLU A 340 -18.23 -6.68 -18.72
CA GLU A 340 -17.73 -5.68 -17.75
C GLU A 340 -18.72 -5.46 -16.59
N LEU A 341 -20.02 -5.30 -16.89
CA LEU A 341 -21.05 -5.12 -15.87
C LEU A 341 -21.18 -6.37 -14.99
N THR A 342 -21.17 -7.56 -15.61
CA THR A 342 -21.29 -8.83 -14.88
C THR A 342 -20.08 -9.08 -13.98
N GLU A 343 -18.88 -8.79 -14.47
CA GLU A 343 -17.64 -8.87 -13.70
C GLU A 343 -17.63 -7.87 -12.53
N LEU A 344 -18.06 -6.63 -12.76
CA LEU A 344 -18.19 -5.62 -11.72
C LEU A 344 -19.16 -6.06 -10.62
N VAL A 345 -20.34 -6.56 -11.00
CA VAL A 345 -21.33 -7.04 -10.01
C VAL A 345 -20.78 -8.26 -9.28
N SER A 346 -20.17 -9.22 -9.96
CA SER A 346 -19.52 -10.38 -9.32
C SER A 346 -18.48 -9.94 -8.30
N PHE A 347 -17.68 -8.95 -8.67
CA PHE A 347 -16.67 -8.35 -7.81
C PHE A 347 -17.27 -7.68 -6.57
N LEU A 348 -18.38 -6.96 -6.69
CA LEU A 348 -19.08 -6.37 -5.53
C LEU A 348 -19.65 -7.43 -4.57
N TYR A 349 -19.90 -8.65 -5.05
CA TYR A 349 -20.39 -9.80 -4.29
C TYR A 349 -19.28 -10.81 -3.90
N ASN A 350 -18.02 -10.38 -3.90
CA ASN A 350 -16.86 -11.20 -3.50
C ASN A 350 -16.70 -12.51 -4.30
N ASN A 351 -17.18 -12.60 -5.54
CA ASN A 351 -17.03 -13.77 -6.43
C ASN A 351 -17.54 -15.13 -5.90
N ASN A 352 -18.09 -15.20 -4.67
CA ASN A 352 -18.60 -16.43 -4.05
C ASN A 352 -20.06 -16.70 -4.44
N ASP A 353 -20.83 -15.64 -4.64
CA ASP A 353 -22.16 -15.72 -5.25
C ASP A 353 -21.96 -15.62 -6.77
N LYS A 354 -21.65 -16.75 -7.42
CA LYS A 354 -21.70 -16.84 -8.89
C LYS A 354 -23.11 -16.50 -9.34
N VAL A 355 -23.32 -15.23 -9.66
CA VAL A 355 -24.27 -14.63 -10.59
C VAL A 355 -25.30 -15.63 -11.14
N ASP A 356 -26.30 -15.95 -10.33
CA ASP A 356 -27.63 -16.33 -10.80
C ASP A 356 -28.50 -15.07 -11.04
N ILE A 357 -28.04 -13.90 -10.61
CA ILE A 357 -28.76 -12.61 -10.68
C ILE A 357 -29.07 -12.21 -12.14
N PHE A 358 -28.19 -12.53 -13.09
CA PHE A 358 -28.36 -12.14 -14.50
C PHE A 358 -29.01 -13.21 -15.39
N LYS A 359 -29.24 -14.45 -14.89
CA LYS A 359 -29.95 -15.48 -15.69
C LYS A 359 -31.39 -15.10 -16.02
N HIS A 360 -32.00 -14.21 -15.24
CA HIS A 360 -33.36 -13.72 -15.43
C HIS A 360 -33.47 -12.43 -16.25
N LEU A 361 -32.34 -11.88 -16.73
CA LEU A 361 -32.29 -10.64 -17.51
C LEU A 361 -32.01 -10.87 -19.01
N ARG A 362 -32.09 -12.12 -19.48
CA ARG A 362 -32.03 -12.48 -20.90
C ARG A 362 -33.40 -12.72 -21.49
#